data_AF-A7S0J3-F1
#
_entry.id   AF-A7S0J3-F1
#
_cell.length_a   1.000
_cell.length_b   1.000
_cell.length_c   1.000
_cell.angle_alpha   90.00
_cell.angle_beta   90.00
_cell.angle_gamma   90.00
#
_symmetry.space_group_name_H-M   'P 1'
#
loop_
_entity.id
_entity.type
_entity.pdbx_description
1 polymer ?
#
loop_
_entity_poly.entity_id
_entity_poly.type
_entity_poly.pdbx_seq_one_letter_code
_entity_poly.pdbx_strand_id
1 'polypeptide(L)'
;QTNHTRFVFIAHFYFRSRLKRLHYSHTYINQVRDPVKRVISHYFYLHRSQERPLNRIRKMKKSGFINETLEECLAKQHPGCESNLMTRFFCGKHSFCRSGSNKALSKAKHNISRYYASVGLLEHFSLYLRVLNKRLPEFVS
;
A
#
# COMPACT_ATOMS: atom_id res chain seq x y z
N GLN A 1 -13.62 1.83 -34.12
CA GLN A 1 -13.18 1.67 -32.71
C GLN A 1 -12.13 2.72 -32.43
N THR A 2 -12.40 3.67 -31.55
CA THR A 2 -11.39 4.64 -31.12
C THR A 2 -10.43 3.95 -30.16
N ASN A 3 -9.19 3.73 -30.59
CA ASN A 3 -8.14 3.16 -29.75
C ASN A 3 -7.70 4.23 -28.72
N HIS A 4 -8.35 4.25 -27.57
CA HIS A 4 -7.89 5.06 -26.45
C HIS A 4 -6.64 4.42 -25.84
N THR A 5 -5.53 5.15 -25.80
CA THR A 5 -4.32 4.71 -25.11
C THR A 5 -4.61 4.58 -23.62
N ARG A 6 -4.32 3.41 -23.06
CA ARG A 6 -4.55 3.08 -21.64
C ARG A 6 -3.22 3.04 -20.91
N PHE A 7 -3.22 3.48 -19.66
CA PHE A 7 -2.01 3.56 -18.84
C PHE A 7 -2.25 2.90 -17.48
N VAL A 8 -1.25 2.16 -17.00
CA VAL A 8 -1.21 1.63 -15.63
C VAL A 8 -0.02 2.26 -14.93
N PHE A 9 -0.27 2.84 -13.76
CA PHE A 9 0.77 3.44 -12.93
C PHE A 9 0.84 2.71 -11.59
N ILE A 10 2.05 2.39 -11.17
CA ILE A 10 2.33 1.79 -9.85
C ILE A 10 3.12 2.81 -9.04
N ALA A 11 2.61 3.17 -7.87
CA ALA A 11 3.28 4.13 -7.01
C ALA A 11 2.90 3.96 -5.54
N HIS A 12 3.84 4.32 -4.66
CA HIS A 12 3.65 4.32 -3.21
C HIS A 12 3.18 5.70 -2.74
N PHE A 13 1.86 5.95 -2.75
CA PHE A 13 1.30 7.20 -2.21
C PHE A 13 -0.03 7.01 -1.48
N TYR A 14 -0.32 7.90 -0.53
CA TYR A 14 -1.62 7.96 0.15
C TYR A 14 -2.74 8.41 -0.79
N PHE A 15 -3.89 7.75 -0.70
CA PHE A 15 -5.07 8.04 -1.51
C PHE A 15 -5.36 9.54 -1.67
N ARG A 16 -5.79 9.91 -2.88
CA ARG A 16 -6.21 11.27 -3.24
C ARG A 16 -7.49 11.17 -4.06
N SER A 17 -8.51 11.94 -3.69
CA SER A 17 -9.76 11.98 -4.46
C SER A 17 -9.64 12.71 -5.80
N ARG A 18 -8.60 13.52 -5.99
CA ARG A 18 -8.30 14.23 -7.24
C ARG A 18 -6.80 14.22 -7.52
N LEU A 19 -6.43 13.71 -8.69
CA LEU A 19 -5.07 13.77 -9.22
C LEU A 19 -4.96 15.02 -10.10
N LYS A 20 -4.51 16.14 -9.52
CA LYS A 20 -4.54 17.49 -10.16
C LYS A 20 -3.94 17.59 -11.56
N ARG A 21 -3.04 16.69 -11.96
CA ARG A 21 -2.34 16.69 -13.27
C ARG A 21 -2.82 15.58 -14.21
N LEU A 22 -3.80 14.78 -13.79
CA LEU A 22 -4.37 13.71 -14.60
C LEU A 22 -5.76 14.14 -15.06
N HIS A 23 -5.87 14.48 -16.34
CA HIS A 23 -7.13 14.92 -16.95
C HIS A 23 -7.97 13.77 -17.50
N TYR A 24 -7.47 12.53 -17.42
CA TYR A 24 -8.16 11.32 -17.84
C TYR A 24 -9.05 10.76 -16.72
N SER A 25 -10.14 10.11 -17.12
CA SER A 25 -10.90 9.23 -16.22
C SER A 25 -9.94 8.17 -15.66
N HIS A 26 -10.04 7.92 -14.36
CA HIS A 26 -9.15 7.01 -13.66
C HIS A 26 -9.88 6.34 -12.51
N THR A 27 -9.33 5.20 -12.11
CA THR A 27 -9.76 4.44 -10.95
C THR A 27 -8.54 3.92 -10.20
N TYR A 28 -8.75 3.48 -8.97
CA TYR A 28 -7.71 2.83 -8.19
C TYR A 28 -7.90 1.32 -8.15
N ILE A 29 -6.79 0.60 -8.13
CA ILE A 29 -6.76 -0.81 -7.73
C ILE A 29 -5.71 -0.95 -6.63
N ASN A 30 -5.87 -1.93 -5.74
CA ASN A 30 -4.85 -2.22 -4.74
C ASN A 30 -4.97 -3.64 -4.23
N GLN A 31 -3.96 -4.06 -3.46
CA GLN A 31 -3.98 -5.30 -2.71
C GLN A 31 -3.62 -5.03 -1.25
N VAL A 32 -4.29 -5.75 -0.36
CA VAL A 32 -3.97 -5.80 1.06
C VAL A 32 -3.59 -7.23 1.42
N ARG A 33 -2.95 -7.38 2.56
CA ARG A 33 -2.55 -8.67 3.12
C ARG A 33 -3.02 -8.70 4.56
N ASP A 34 -3.12 -9.89 5.15
CA ASP A 34 -3.24 -10.02 6.60
C ASP A 34 -2.29 -9.03 7.33
N PRO A 35 -2.81 -8.19 8.26
CA PRO A 35 -2.03 -7.12 8.86
C PRO A 35 -0.76 -7.59 9.58
N VAL A 36 -0.82 -8.73 10.26
CA VAL A 36 0.30 -9.30 11.03
C VAL A 36 1.36 -9.84 10.07
N LYS A 37 0.96 -10.69 9.13
CA LYS A 37 1.87 -11.26 8.11
C LYS A 37 2.54 -10.15 7.30
N ARG A 38 1.83 -9.05 7.00
CA ARG A 38 2.39 -7.90 6.30
C ARG A 38 3.50 -7.21 7.11
N VAL A 39 3.29 -6.96 8.40
CA VAL A 39 4.29 -6.33 9.27
C VAL A 39 5.54 -7.20 9.36
N ILE A 40 5.38 -8.48 9.67
CA ILE A 40 6.50 -9.44 9.80
C ILE A 40 7.29 -9.52 8.49
N SER A 41 6.58 -9.64 7.36
CA SER A 41 7.21 -9.70 6.04
C SER A 41 8.01 -8.43 5.73
N HIS A 42 7.48 -7.25 6.06
CA HIS A 42 8.16 -6.00 5.79
C HIS A 42 9.36 -5.79 6.73
N TYR A 43 9.25 -6.18 8.01
CA TYR A 43 10.37 -6.18 8.95
C TYR A 43 11.55 -7.00 8.39
N PHE A 44 11.34 -8.26 8.01
CA PHE A 44 12.42 -9.09 7.48
C PHE A 44 12.95 -8.60 6.13
N TYR A 45 12.09 -8.05 5.26
CA TYR A 45 12.55 -7.40 4.03
C TYR A 45 13.51 -6.24 4.33
N LEU A 46 13.19 -5.38 5.31
CA LEU A 46 14.04 -4.24 5.63
C LEU A 46 15.38 -4.66 6.26
N HIS A 47 15.37 -5.68 7.13
CA HIS A 47 16.53 -6.07 7.94
C HIS A 47 17.44 -7.11 7.27
N ARG A 48 16.89 -7.96 6.39
CA ARG A 48 17.61 -9.11 5.82
C ARG A 48 17.78 -9.08 4.30
N SER A 49 16.97 -8.31 3.57
CA SER A 49 17.07 -8.28 2.10
C SER A 49 18.33 -7.54 1.63
N GLN A 50 19.07 -8.17 0.72
CA GLN A 50 20.19 -7.55 -0.01
C GLN A 50 19.73 -6.82 -1.28
N GLU A 51 18.45 -6.94 -1.65
CA GLU A 51 17.86 -6.33 -2.86
C GLU A 51 17.62 -4.82 -2.69
N ARG A 52 18.00 -4.25 -1.54
CA ARG A 52 17.83 -2.82 -1.27
C ARG A 52 19.03 -2.04 -1.78
N PRO A 53 18.82 -0.80 -2.26
CA PRO A 53 19.92 0.08 -2.66
C PRO A 53 21.00 0.17 -1.56
N LEU A 54 22.26 -0.03 -1.94
CA LEU A 54 23.40 -0.11 -1.01
C LEU A 54 23.49 1.10 -0.07
N ASN A 55 23.16 2.29 -0.55
CA ASN A 55 23.12 3.51 0.25
C ASN A 55 22.10 3.44 1.41
N ARG A 56 20.94 2.82 1.20
CA ARG A 56 19.93 2.60 2.25
C ARG A 56 20.41 1.58 3.27
N ILE A 57 21.03 0.49 2.82
CA ILE A 57 21.61 -0.52 3.70
C ILE A 57 22.70 0.12 4.58
N ARG A 58 23.62 0.90 4.00
CA ARG A 58 24.67 1.61 4.75
C ARG A 58 24.09 2.58 5.79
N LYS A 59 23.04 3.33 5.43
CA LYS A 59 22.37 4.24 6.37
C LYS A 59 21.77 3.49 7.55
N MET A 60 21.13 2.36 7.30
CA MET A 60 20.53 1.52 8.35
C MET A 60 21.56 0.86 9.26
N LYS A 61 22.69 0.41 8.70
CA LYS A 61 23.83 -0.08 9.48
C LYS A 61 24.36 1.02 10.39
N LYS A 62 24.58 2.22 9.85
CA LYS A 62 25.10 3.37 10.61
C LYS A 62 24.16 3.80 11.75
N SER A 63 22.84 3.70 11.56
CA SER A 63 21.87 4.05 12.60
C SER A 63 21.61 2.93 13.61
N GLY A 64 22.25 1.75 13.47
CA GLY A 64 21.95 0.56 14.28
C GLY A 64 20.59 -0.08 13.99
N PHE A 65 19.80 0.49 13.07
CA PHE A 65 18.44 0.05 12.76
C PHE A 65 18.39 -1.38 12.21
N ILE A 66 19.46 -1.84 11.58
CA ILE A 66 19.53 -3.22 11.06
C ILE A 66 19.59 -4.30 12.14
N ASN A 67 19.97 -3.93 13.37
CA ASN A 67 20.16 -4.86 14.49
C ASN A 67 18.94 -4.89 15.44
N GLU A 68 17.92 -4.08 15.17
CA GLU A 68 16.71 -4.02 15.99
C GLU A 68 15.91 -5.33 15.91
N THR A 69 15.41 -5.81 17.05
CA THR A 69 14.54 -6.99 17.08
C THR A 69 13.13 -6.66 16.57
N LEU A 70 12.33 -7.68 16.25
CA LEU A 70 10.95 -7.46 15.81
C LEU A 70 10.14 -6.79 16.92
N GLU A 71 10.33 -7.22 18.16
CA GLU A 71 9.67 -6.73 19.36
C GLU A 71 10.00 -5.24 19.60
N GLU A 72 11.28 -4.87 19.49
CA GLU A 72 11.71 -3.47 19.60
C GLU A 72 11.12 -2.60 18.50
N CYS A 73 11.13 -3.09 17.24
CA CYS A 73 10.57 -2.39 16.09
C CYS A 73 9.06 -2.17 16.25
N LEU A 74 8.34 -3.16 16.75
CA LEU A 74 6.90 -3.07 17.07
C LEU A 74 6.65 -2.07 18.21
N ALA A 75 7.40 -2.15 19.31
CA ALA A 75 7.23 -1.26 20.45
C ALA A 75 7.48 0.21 20.09
N LYS A 76 8.51 0.48 19.28
CA LYS A 76 8.88 1.84 18.86
C LYS A 76 8.15 2.33 17.62
N GLN A 77 7.35 1.47 16.97
CA GLN A 77 6.64 1.80 15.72
C GLN A 77 7.57 2.32 14.62
N HIS A 78 8.77 1.74 14.53
CA HIS A 78 9.78 2.14 13.56
C HIS A 78 9.42 1.74 12.11
N PRO A 79 10.06 2.35 11.09
CA PRO A 79 9.79 2.05 9.68
C PRO A 79 9.87 0.54 9.40
N GLY A 80 8.77 -0.06 8.96
CA GLY A 80 8.68 -1.53 8.84
C GLY A 80 7.55 -2.11 9.67
N CYS A 81 7.43 -1.63 10.91
CA CYS A 81 6.55 -2.16 11.95
C CYS A 81 5.41 -1.20 12.31
N GLU A 82 5.20 -0.15 11.52
CA GLU A 82 4.15 0.83 11.80
C GLU A 82 2.76 0.19 11.74
N SER A 83 1.97 0.46 12.78
CA SER A 83 0.59 0.04 12.90
C SER A 83 -0.29 0.76 11.87
N ASN A 84 -1.37 0.08 11.45
CA ASN A 84 -2.41 0.66 10.61
C ASN A 84 -1.92 1.27 9.28
N LEU A 85 -0.75 0.83 8.78
CA LEU A 85 -0.17 1.37 7.55
C LEU A 85 -1.14 1.27 6.37
N MET A 86 -1.78 0.10 6.17
CA MET A 86 -2.75 -0.08 5.08
C MET A 86 -3.93 0.90 5.21
N THR A 87 -4.53 1.02 6.40
CA THR A 87 -5.60 1.99 6.68
C THR A 87 -5.19 3.41 6.31
N ARG A 88 -3.98 3.84 6.68
CA ARG A 88 -3.44 5.16 6.34
C ARG A 88 -3.33 5.37 4.83
N PHE A 89 -2.92 4.36 4.06
CA PHE A 89 -2.88 4.40 2.60
C PHE A 89 -4.24 4.66 1.96
N PHE A 90 -5.28 3.95 2.40
CA PHE A 90 -6.63 4.15 1.87
C PHE A 90 -7.32 5.40 2.43
N CYS A 91 -7.05 5.80 3.67
CA CYS A 91 -7.64 7.00 4.28
C CYS A 91 -7.21 8.29 3.58
N GLY A 92 -5.93 8.37 3.19
CA GLY A 92 -5.37 9.50 2.44
C GLY A 92 -4.47 10.42 3.27
N LYS A 93 -4.38 11.69 2.87
CA LYS A 93 -3.38 12.63 3.38
C LYS A 93 -3.76 13.41 4.64
N HIS A 94 -4.99 13.28 5.12
CA HIS A 94 -5.42 14.05 6.29
C HIS A 94 -4.58 13.67 7.52
N SER A 95 -4.34 14.63 8.42
CA SER A 95 -3.55 14.41 9.64
C SER A 95 -4.12 13.24 10.47
N PHE A 96 -5.44 13.16 10.62
CA PHE A 96 -6.11 12.08 11.36
C PHE A 96 -5.94 10.69 10.74
N CYS A 97 -5.56 10.58 9.45
CA CYS A 97 -5.28 9.29 8.82
C CYS A 97 -4.01 8.64 9.38
N ARG A 98 -3.15 9.40 10.08
CA ARG A 98 -1.92 8.87 10.69
C ARG A 98 -2.16 8.10 11.98
N SER A 99 -3.27 8.34 12.68
CA SER A 99 -3.48 7.82 14.04
C SER A 99 -4.17 6.46 14.11
N GLY A 100 -4.51 5.82 12.99
CA GLY A 100 -5.23 4.53 12.99
C GLY A 100 -6.63 4.58 13.62
N SER A 101 -7.14 5.77 13.90
CA SER A 101 -8.43 6.00 14.59
C SER A 101 -9.63 5.41 13.84
N ASN A 102 -10.77 5.25 14.54
CA ASN A 102 -12.05 4.88 13.93
C ASN A 102 -12.46 5.82 12.79
N LYS A 103 -12.14 7.11 12.92
CA LYS A 103 -12.33 8.10 11.84
C LYS A 103 -11.47 7.78 10.61
N ALA A 104 -10.22 7.39 10.81
CA ALA A 104 -9.34 6.97 9.73
C ALA A 104 -9.83 5.69 9.06
N LEU A 105 -10.26 4.70 9.85
CA LEU A 105 -10.82 3.44 9.35
C LEU A 105 -12.09 3.67 8.53
N SER A 106 -13.04 4.46 9.06
CA SER A 106 -14.27 4.79 8.35
C SER A 106 -13.98 5.51 7.03
N LYS A 107 -13.03 6.46 7.03
CA LYS A 107 -12.64 7.16 5.80
C LYS A 107 -11.95 6.24 4.80
N ALA A 108 -11.09 5.33 5.25
CA ALA A 108 -10.45 4.32 4.41
C ALA A 108 -11.50 3.42 3.73
N LYS A 109 -12.44 2.87 4.51
CA LYS A 109 -13.55 2.04 3.98
C LYS A 109 -14.39 2.81 2.96
N HIS A 110 -14.75 4.05 3.27
CA HIS A 110 -15.49 4.91 2.34
C HIS A 110 -14.70 5.15 1.05
N ASN A 111 -13.40 5.42 1.12
CA ASN A 111 -12.59 5.66 -0.07
C ASN A 111 -12.46 4.39 -0.94
N ILE A 112 -12.27 3.21 -0.31
CA ILE A 112 -12.27 1.91 -1.00
C ILE A 112 -13.57 1.74 -1.78
N SER A 113 -14.72 1.88 -1.10
CA SER A 113 -16.03 1.68 -1.72
C SER A 113 -16.32 2.66 -2.85
N ARG A 114 -15.80 3.88 -2.79
CA ARG A 114 -16.15 4.96 -3.73
C ARG A 114 -15.20 5.09 -4.92
N TYR A 115 -13.91 4.83 -4.74
CA TYR A 115 -12.88 5.20 -5.73
C TYR A 115 -12.04 4.03 -6.24
N TYR A 116 -12.13 2.86 -5.62
CA TYR A 116 -11.34 1.70 -6.05
C TYR A 116 -12.22 0.78 -6.89
N ALA A 117 -11.77 0.49 -8.12
CA ALA A 117 -12.36 -0.56 -8.95
C ALA A 117 -12.24 -1.92 -8.27
N SER A 118 -11.17 -2.20 -7.53
CA SER A 118 -11.06 -3.41 -6.71
C SER A 118 -9.95 -3.26 -5.66
N VAL A 119 -10.14 -3.88 -4.50
CA VAL A 119 -9.08 -4.10 -3.51
C VAL A 119 -9.04 -5.59 -3.17
N GLY A 120 -7.95 -6.25 -3.55
CA GLY A 120 -7.77 -7.68 -3.37
C GLY A 120 -7.09 -8.06 -2.07
N LEU A 121 -7.27 -9.31 -1.65
CA LEU A 121 -6.44 -9.94 -0.62
C LEU A 121 -5.28 -10.67 -1.30
N LEU A 122 -4.06 -10.49 -0.82
CA LEU A 122 -2.88 -11.17 -1.35
C LEU A 122 -3.01 -12.69 -1.22
N GLU A 123 -3.62 -13.15 -0.12
CA GLU A 123 -3.92 -14.55 0.16
C GLU A 123 -4.88 -15.17 -0.88
N HIS A 124 -5.65 -14.34 -1.59
CA HIS A 124 -6.61 -14.75 -2.61
C HIS A 124 -6.31 -14.09 -3.97
N PHE A 125 -5.02 -14.03 -4.33
CA PHE A 125 -4.54 -13.36 -5.54
C PHE A 125 -5.25 -13.82 -6.83
N SER A 126 -5.42 -15.13 -7.02
CA SER A 126 -6.09 -15.68 -8.21
C SER A 126 -7.55 -15.24 -8.32
N LEU A 127 -8.27 -15.11 -7.19
CA LEU A 127 -9.63 -14.58 -7.16
C LEU A 127 -9.65 -13.09 -7.51
N TYR A 128 -8.72 -12.33 -6.95
CA TYR A 128 -8.57 -10.91 -7.26
C TYR A 128 -8.31 -10.67 -8.74
N LEU A 129 -7.44 -11.47 -9.39
CA LEU A 129 -7.21 -11.39 -10.83
C LEU A 129 -8.49 -11.65 -11.63
N ARG A 130 -9.27 -12.68 -11.28
CA ARG A 130 -10.57 -12.95 -11.95
C ARG A 130 -11.55 -11.78 -11.81
N VAL A 131 -11.60 -11.14 -10.64
CA VAL A 131 -12.43 -9.95 -10.42
C VAL A 131 -11.92 -8.76 -11.24
N LEU A 132 -10.60 -8.55 -11.29
CA LEU A 132 -10.01 -7.49 -12.11
C LEU A 132 -10.28 -7.70 -13.60
N ASN A 133 -10.10 -8.90 -14.14
CA ASN A 133 -10.38 -9.19 -15.55
C ASN A 133 -11.85 -8.90 -15.89
N LYS A 134 -12.79 -9.11 -14.97
CA LYS A 134 -14.19 -8.74 -15.18
C LYS A 134 -14.46 -7.24 -15.07
N ARG A 135 -13.80 -6.53 -14.14
CA ARG A 135 -14.04 -5.10 -13.88
C ARG A 135 -13.26 -4.16 -14.80
N LEU A 136 -12.08 -4.59 -15.24
CA LEU A 136 -11.12 -3.84 -16.05
C LEU A 136 -10.52 -4.74 -17.16
N PRO A 137 -11.37 -5.34 -18.04
CA PRO A 137 -10.93 -6.33 -19.03
C PRO A 137 -9.86 -5.80 -20.00
N GLU A 138 -9.85 -4.49 -20.25
CA GLU A 138 -8.93 -3.85 -21.18
C GLU A 138 -7.54 -3.56 -20.56
N PHE A 139 -7.35 -3.84 -19.27
CA PHE A 139 -6.10 -3.62 -18.53
C PHE A 139 -5.45 -4.91 -18.06
N VAL A 140 -6.20 -6.00 -17.96
CA VAL A 140 -5.73 -7.29 -17.44
C VAL A 140 -6.27 -8.38 -18.36
N SER A 141 -5.40 -8.86 -19.25
CA SER A 141 -5.65 -9.94 -20.21
C SER A 141 -4.75 -11.13 -19.90
#